data_AF-A0A5W3GK20-F1
#
_entry.id   AF-A0A5W3GK20-F1
#
_cell.length_a   1.000
_cell.length_b   1.000
_cell.length_c   1.000
_cell.angle_alpha   90.00
_cell.angle_beta   90.00
_cell.angle_gamma   90.00
#
_symmetry.space_group_name_H-M   'P 1'
#
loop_
_entity.id
_entity.type
_entity.pdbx_description
1 polymer ?
#
loop_
_entity_poly.entity_id
_entity_poly.type
_entity_poly.pdbx_seq_one_letter_code
_entity_poly.pdbx_strand_id
1 'polypeptide(L)' 'MSAQIPVELALAVENLAVELDRSKSWVIKEALLSMLAERERRHQSIQGGLADVDAGRVVSHSDMVDFANRLKET' A
#
# COMPACT_ATOMS: atom_id res chain seq x y z
N MET A 1 -6.56 -16.35 18.99
CA MET A 1 -7.13 -16.19 17.64
C MET A 1 -6.49 -17.23 16.74
N SER A 2 -7.28 -17.96 15.96
CA SER A 2 -6.80 -18.94 14.96
C SER A 2 -7.45 -18.60 13.62
N ALA A 3 -6.68 -18.67 12.54
CA ALA A 3 -7.15 -18.46 11.18
C ALA A 3 -6.78 -19.68 10.35
N GLN A 4 -7.70 -20.15 9.51
CA GLN A 4 -7.39 -21.15 8.51
C GLN A 4 -6.71 -20.47 7.34
N ILE A 5 -5.56 -21.00 6.94
CA ILE A 5 -4.77 -20.51 5.80
C ILE A 5 -4.41 -21.68 4.88
N PRO A 6 -4.26 -21.44 3.56
CA PRO A 6 -3.74 -22.43 2.64
C PRO A 6 -2.35 -22.92 3.04
N VAL A 7 -2.04 -24.20 2.74
CA VAL A 7 -0.76 -24.82 3.11
C VAL A 7 0.41 -24.10 2.44
N GLU A 8 0.23 -23.62 1.22
CA GLU A 8 1.23 -22.89 0.45
C GLU A 8 1.61 -21.58 1.15
N LEU A 9 0.62 -20.89 1.74
CA LEU A 9 0.85 -19.67 2.50
C LEU A 9 1.58 -19.95 3.82
N ALA A 10 1.23 -21.05 4.50
CA ALA A 10 1.92 -21.47 5.71
C ALA A 10 3.41 -21.76 5.42
N LEU A 11 3.70 -22.48 4.33
CA LEU A 11 5.08 -22.77 3.90
C LEU A 11 5.84 -21.49 3.53
N ALA A 12 5.20 -20.54 2.86
CA ALA A 12 5.82 -19.25 2.54
C ALA A 12 6.20 -18.47 3.81
N VAL A 13 5.33 -18.44 4.82
CA VAL A 13 5.61 -17.81 6.12
C VAL A 13 6.75 -18.52 6.84
N GLU A 14 6.82 -19.84 6.76
CA GLU A 14 7.91 -20.63 7.35
C GLU A 14 9.26 -20.31 6.71
N ASN A 15 9.33 -20.32 5.39
CA ASN A 15 10.55 -20.00 4.66
C ASN A 15 11.03 -18.58 4.96
N LEU A 16 10.13 -17.61 4.97
CA LEU A 16 10.46 -16.22 5.27
C LEU A 16 10.91 -16.03 6.73
N ALA A 17 10.32 -16.77 7.67
CA ALA A 17 10.74 -16.75 9.06
C ALA A 17 12.18 -17.25 9.23
N VAL A 18 12.57 -18.31 8.50
CA VAL A 18 13.95 -18.82 8.46
C VAL A 18 14.89 -17.79 7.84
N GLU A 19 14.53 -17.22 6.69
CA GLU A 19 15.34 -16.21 5.98
C GLU A 19 15.64 -14.98 6.86
N LEU A 20 14.65 -14.52 7.62
CA LEU A 20 14.75 -13.32 8.45
C LEU A 20 15.31 -13.58 9.86
N ASP A 21 15.57 -14.84 10.23
CA ASP A 21 15.89 -15.26 11.61
C ASP A 21 14.85 -14.76 12.63
N ARG A 22 13.57 -15.02 12.33
CA ARG A 22 12.42 -14.57 13.15
C ARG A 22 11.44 -15.70 13.40
N SER A 23 10.53 -15.48 14.34
CA SER A 23 9.42 -16.42 14.57
C SER A 23 8.32 -16.25 13.52
N LYS A 24 7.61 -17.35 13.21
CA LYS A 24 6.43 -17.34 12.32
C LYS A 24 5.37 -16.35 12.79
N SER A 25 5.16 -16.27 14.11
CA SER A 25 4.24 -15.31 14.73
C SER A 25 4.66 -13.87 14.51
N TRP A 26 5.97 -13.58 14.53
CA TRP A 26 6.49 -12.25 14.21
C TRP A 26 6.23 -11.90 12.74
N VAL A 27 6.53 -12.81 11.80
CA VAL A 27 6.27 -12.60 10.36
C VAL A 27 4.79 -12.32 10.09
N ILE A 28 3.89 -13.10 10.69
CA ILE A 28 2.44 -12.89 10.57
C ILE A 28 2.03 -11.53 11.13
N LYS A 29 2.56 -11.14 12.30
CA LYS A 29 2.29 -9.83 12.91
C LYS A 29 2.76 -8.70 12.00
N GLU A 30 3.96 -8.77 11.47
CA GLU A 30 4.51 -7.73 10.60
C GLU A 30 3.75 -7.62 9.28
N ALA A 31 3.34 -8.75 8.69
CA ALA A 31 2.50 -8.75 7.50
C ALA A 31 1.14 -8.06 7.75
N LEU A 32 0.52 -8.32 8.89
CA LEU A 32 -0.74 -7.68 9.28
C LEU A 32 -0.56 -6.18 9.54
N LEU A 33 0.49 -5.78 10.27
CA LEU A 33 0.80 -4.38 10.52
C LEU A 33 1.03 -3.62 9.21
N SER A 34 1.80 -4.21 8.30
CA SER A 34 2.10 -3.63 6.98
C SER A 34 0.85 -3.48 6.12
N MET A 35 -0.01 -4.51 6.10
CA MET A 35 -1.29 -4.46 5.38
C MET A 35 -2.21 -3.37 5.93
N LEU A 36 -2.33 -3.26 7.26
CA LEU A 36 -3.17 -2.25 7.90
C LEU A 36 -2.64 -0.84 7.64
N ALA A 37 -1.33 -0.64 7.77
CA ALA A 37 -0.68 0.65 7.50
C ALA A 37 -0.88 1.10 6.04
N GLU A 38 -0.74 0.18 5.08
CA GLU A 38 -0.97 0.49 3.67
C GLU A 38 -2.45 0.81 3.37
N ARG A 39 -3.37 0.07 3.99
CA ARG A 39 -4.82 0.36 3.85
C ARG A 39 -5.17 1.72 4.43
N GLU A 40 -4.63 2.05 5.60
CA GLU A 40 -4.86 3.34 6.24
C GLU A 40 -4.27 4.48 5.40
N ARG A 41 -3.02 4.32 4.94
CA ARG A 41 -2.37 5.30 4.06
C ARG A 41 -3.21 5.57 2.81
N ARG A 42 -3.70 4.51 2.14
CA ARG A 42 -4.56 4.64 0.96
C ARG A 42 -5.86 5.37 1.29
N HIS A 43 -6.48 5.03 2.40
CA HIS A 43 -7.70 5.69 2.85
C HIS A 43 -7.48 7.19 3.07
N GLN A 44 -6.44 7.54 3.81
CA GLN A 44 -6.07 8.93 4.09
C GLN A 44 -5.69 9.70 2.81
N SER A 45 -4.97 9.07 1.88
CA SER A 45 -4.65 9.69 0.59
C SER A 45 -5.90 10.00 -0.24
N ILE A 46 -6.90 9.11 -0.25
CA ILE A 46 -8.17 9.35 -0.94
C ILE A 46 -8.93 10.50 -0.27
N GLN A 47 -9.03 10.49 1.05
CA GLN A 47 -9.70 11.56 1.81
C GLN A 47 -9.01 12.91 1.60
N GLY A 48 -7.68 12.95 1.61
CA GLY A 48 -6.90 14.14 1.31
C GLY A 48 -7.19 14.69 -0.09
N GLY A 49 -7.19 13.81 -1.11
CA GLY A 49 -7.54 14.21 -2.48
C GLY A 49 -8.96 14.75 -2.63
N LEU A 50 -9.95 14.14 -1.95
CA LEU A 50 -11.31 14.66 -1.93
C LEU A 50 -11.39 16.04 -1.26
N ALA A 51 -10.69 16.23 -0.14
CA ALA A 51 -10.62 17.53 0.54
C ALA A 51 -9.89 18.61 -0.30
N ASP A 52 -8.91 18.22 -1.12
CA ASP A 52 -8.27 19.12 -2.09
C ASP A 52 -9.25 19.57 -3.17
N VAL A 53 -10.08 18.66 -3.69
CA VAL A 53 -11.15 18.98 -4.66
C VAL A 53 -12.17 19.92 -4.04
N ASP A 54 -12.67 19.61 -2.84
CA ASP A 54 -13.66 20.43 -2.14
C ASP A 54 -13.13 21.85 -1.84
N ALA A 55 -11.82 21.98 -1.61
CA ALA A 55 -11.16 23.26 -1.38
C ALA A 55 -10.70 23.97 -2.67
N GLY A 56 -10.96 23.40 -3.84
CA GLY A 56 -10.55 23.96 -5.14
C GLY A 56 -9.04 23.91 -5.41
N ARG A 57 -8.28 23.10 -4.66
CA ARG A 57 -6.85 22.85 -4.89
C ARG A 57 -6.65 21.87 -6.05
N VAL A 58 -7.13 22.25 -7.23
CA VAL A 58 -7.11 21.43 -8.45
C VAL A 58 -6.28 22.10 -9.55
N VAL A 59 -5.83 21.31 -10.51
CA VAL A 59 -5.13 21.78 -11.72
C VAL A 59 -6.06 21.62 -12.91
N SER A 60 -6.01 22.54 -13.88
CA SER A 60 -6.83 22.45 -15.09
C SER A 60 -6.44 21.23 -15.93
N HIS A 61 -7.40 20.70 -16.69
CA HIS A 61 -7.12 19.57 -17.58
C HIS A 61 -6.04 19.90 -18.63
N SER A 62 -6.05 21.12 -19.19
CA SER A 62 -5.06 21.55 -20.18
C SER A 62 -3.65 21.57 -19.58
N ASP A 63 -3.47 22.16 -18.39
CA ASP A 63 -2.15 22.23 -17.75
C ASP A 63 -1.60 20.83 -17.43
N MET A 64 -2.49 19.91 -17.05
CA MET A 64 -2.16 18.51 -16.81
C MET A 64 -1.72 17.81 -18.12
N VAL A 65 -2.45 17.99 -19.22
CA VAL A 65 -2.06 17.41 -20.52
C VAL A 65 -0.70 17.94 -20.97
N ASP A 66 -0.46 19.24 -20.84
CA ASP A 66 0.81 19.87 -21.22
C ASP A 66 1.98 19.34 -20.38
N PHE A 67 1.79 19.14 -19.08
CA PHE A 67 2.79 18.52 -18.21
C PHE A 67 3.08 17.07 -18.62
N ALA A 68 2.04 16.27 -18.88
CA ALA A 68 2.20 14.88 -19.26
C ALA A 68 2.94 14.70 -20.59
N ASN A 69 2.74 15.63 -21.55
CA ASN A 69 3.47 15.62 -22.81
C ASN A 69 4.95 15.91 -22.62
N ARG A 70 5.31 16.92 -21.81
CA ARG A 70 6.71 17.24 -21.49
C ARG A 70 7.46 16.08 -20.83
N LEU A 71 6.79 15.32 -19.95
CA LEU A 71 7.39 14.14 -19.31
C LEU A 71 7.76 13.03 -20.29
N LYS A 72 7.06 12.91 -21.43
CA LYS A 72 7.33 11.87 -22.44
C LYS A 72 8.46 12.25 -23.41
N GLU A 73 8.81 13.53 -23.46
CA GLU A 73 9.88 14.07 -24.30
C GLU A 73 11.26 13.98 -23.62
N THR A 74 11.30 13.53 -22.36
CA THR A 74 12.53 13.32 -21.56
C THR A 74 12.90 11.84 -21.53
#